data_AF-A0A453EAU9-F1
#
_entry.id   AF-A0A453EAU9-F1
#
_cell.length_a   1.000
_cell.length_b   1.000
_cell.length_c   1.000
_cell.angle_alpha   90.00
_cell.angle_beta   90.00
_cell.angle_gamma   90.00
#
_symmetry.space_group_name_H-M   'P 1'
#
loop_
_entity.id
_entity.type
_entity.pdbx_description
1 polymer ?
#
loop_
_entity_poly.entity_id
_entity_poly.type
_entity_poly.pdbx_seq_one_letter_code
_entity_poly.pdbx_strand_id
1 'polypeptide(L)'
;ICFMQNALRQQRFVREVTIQYNLCNEPWLKYSISIVADKGLKKSLYTSARLKKGEVIYLETHFNRYELCFSGEKPRSIGSNSSASDLEPEKHQNNSHHHLQNGDRGAMEHELRDVFRWSRCKKAMPEVAMRSIGIPLPAEQVEVLQDNLEWEDVQWSQTGVWVSGKEYPLARVHFLSAN
;
A
#
# COMPACT_ATOMS: atom_id res chain seq x y z
N ILE A 1 -1.21 29.90 44.93
CA ILE A 1 -2.25 29.05 44.29
C ILE A 1 -1.98 29.07 42.79
N CYS A 2 -1.20 28.10 42.31
CA CYS A 2 -0.90 27.91 40.90
C CYS A 2 -2.12 27.28 40.22
N PHE A 3 -2.89 28.07 39.45
CA PHE A 3 -4.01 27.54 38.65
C PHE A 3 -4.15 28.21 37.26
N MET A 4 -3.08 28.76 36.69
CA MET A 4 -3.09 29.27 35.31
C MET A 4 -1.95 28.71 34.44
N GLN A 5 -1.78 27.38 34.41
CA GLN A 5 -0.82 26.81 33.46
C GLN A 5 -1.12 25.41 32.89
N ASN A 6 -2.37 24.93 33.02
CA ASN A 6 -2.74 23.59 32.51
C ASN A 6 -3.78 23.57 31.39
N ALA A 7 -4.36 24.71 30.98
CA ALA A 7 -5.36 24.73 29.92
C ALA A 7 -4.78 24.46 28.51
N LEU A 8 -3.47 24.64 28.30
CA LEU A 8 -2.80 24.44 27.00
C LEU A 8 -2.17 23.06 26.81
N ARG A 9 -2.21 22.18 27.83
CA ARG A 9 -1.49 20.89 27.82
C ARG A 9 -2.35 19.65 27.64
N GLN A 10 -3.67 19.81 27.52
CA GLN A 10 -4.60 18.70 27.29
C GLN A 10 -5.60 18.97 26.16
N GLN A 11 -5.20 19.69 25.13
CA GLN A 11 -5.81 19.44 23.83
C GLN A 11 -5.30 18.07 23.37
N ARG A 12 -5.88 17.00 23.95
CA ARG A 12 -5.98 15.71 23.25
C ARG A 12 -6.40 16.10 21.84
N PHE A 13 -5.55 15.83 20.85
CA PHE A 13 -5.87 16.08 19.46
C PHE A 13 -7.17 15.33 19.18
N VAL A 14 -8.31 16.02 19.27
CA VAL A 14 -9.57 15.53 18.73
C VAL A 14 -9.30 15.55 17.24
N ARG A 15 -8.87 14.42 16.71
CA ARG A 15 -8.78 14.22 15.27
C ARG A 15 -10.22 14.28 14.81
N GLU A 16 -10.61 15.39 14.19
CA GLU A 16 -11.91 15.48 13.54
C GLU A 16 -11.98 14.39 12.49
N VAL A 17 -12.87 13.42 12.73
CA VAL A 17 -13.17 12.38 11.76
C VAL A 17 -14.41 12.82 11.03
N THR A 18 -14.25 13.25 9.77
CA THR A 18 -15.41 13.53 8.91
C THR A 18 -15.84 12.23 8.24
N ILE A 19 -17.09 11.84 8.47
CA ILE A 19 -17.73 10.73 7.76
C ILE A 19 -18.47 11.29 6.54
N GLN A 20 -18.43 10.58 5.42
CA GLN A 20 -19.22 10.84 4.23
C GLN A 20 -19.88 9.55 3.75
N TYR A 21 -21.02 9.67 3.10
CA TYR A 21 -21.66 8.53 2.46
C TYR A 21 -20.91 8.13 1.18
N ASN A 22 -20.61 6.84 1.06
CA ASN A 22 -19.96 6.23 -0.10
C ASN A 22 -20.93 6.10 -1.30
N LEU A 23 -20.45 5.53 -2.41
CA LEU A 23 -21.28 5.29 -3.61
C LEU A 23 -22.48 4.35 -3.37
N CYS A 24 -22.53 3.67 -2.23
CA CYS A 24 -23.60 2.76 -1.82
C CYS A 24 -24.42 3.30 -0.62
N ASN A 25 -24.28 4.59 -0.28
CA ASN A 25 -24.92 5.22 0.88
C ASN A 25 -24.54 4.61 2.25
N GLU A 26 -23.32 4.10 2.38
CA GLU A 26 -22.74 3.65 3.65
C GLU A 26 -21.75 4.69 4.21
N PRO A 27 -21.63 4.82 5.54
CA PRO A 27 -20.75 5.79 6.16
C PRO A 27 -19.27 5.38 6.03
N TRP A 28 -18.49 6.13 5.24
CA TRP A 28 -17.03 5.96 5.07
C TRP A 28 -16.27 7.20 5.56
N LEU A 29 -14.98 7.06 5.83
CA LEU A 29 -14.13 8.20 6.18
C LEU A 29 -13.95 9.11 4.96
N LYS A 30 -14.11 10.43 5.16
CA LYS A 30 -13.66 11.42 4.19
C LYS A 30 -12.15 11.26 4.01
N TYR A 31 -11.70 11.23 2.77
CA TYR A 31 -10.29 11.16 2.46
C TYR A 31 -9.54 12.36 3.06
N SER A 32 -8.42 12.06 3.68
CA SER A 32 -7.40 13.01 4.12
C SER A 32 -6.06 12.29 4.09
N ILE A 33 -5.00 13.00 3.69
CA ILE A 33 -3.64 12.43 3.69
C ILE A 33 -3.23 11.89 5.07
N SER A 34 -3.76 12.45 6.16
CA SER A 34 -3.49 11.99 7.53
C SER A 34 -3.92 10.54 7.81
N ILE A 35 -4.84 10.00 7.02
CA ILE A 35 -5.28 8.60 7.12
C ILE A 35 -4.19 7.65 6.63
N VAL A 36 -3.41 8.09 5.64
CA VAL A 36 -2.33 7.32 5.04
C VAL A 36 -0.98 7.64 5.72
N ALA A 37 -0.78 8.91 6.07
CA ALA A 37 0.39 9.46 6.75
C ALA A 37 0.32 9.33 8.29
N ASP A 38 -0.08 8.15 8.76
CA ASP A 38 -0.49 7.89 10.14
C ASP A 38 0.66 7.83 11.17
N LYS A 39 1.93 7.66 10.74
CA LYS A 39 3.12 7.84 11.62
C LYS A 39 4.01 9.05 11.27
N GLY A 40 3.54 9.99 10.46
CA GLY A 40 4.24 11.25 10.19
C GLY A 40 4.21 11.68 8.72
N LEU A 41 4.80 12.84 8.42
CA LEU A 41 4.76 13.47 7.08
C LEU A 41 5.87 13.00 6.12
N LYS A 42 6.84 12.22 6.59
CA LYS A 42 7.83 11.59 5.69
C LYS A 42 7.17 10.39 5.02
N LYS A 43 7.26 10.28 3.70
CA LYS A 43 6.67 9.17 2.92
C LYS A 43 7.07 7.79 3.47
N SER A 44 8.31 7.63 3.93
CA SER A 44 8.82 6.39 4.55
C SER A 44 8.17 6.03 5.89
N LEU A 45 7.44 6.95 6.51
CA LEU A 45 6.74 6.74 7.79
C LEU A 45 5.24 6.48 7.59
N TYR A 46 4.72 6.53 6.37
CA TYR A 46 3.31 6.22 6.12
C TYR A 46 3.09 4.74 6.48
N THR A 47 2.17 4.43 7.40
CA THR A 47 1.96 3.06 7.93
C THR A 47 0.80 2.34 7.27
N SER A 48 -0.14 3.07 6.66
CA SER A 48 -1.01 2.49 5.62
C SER A 48 -0.23 1.78 4.50
N ALA A 49 1.07 2.08 4.36
CA ALA A 49 2.03 1.41 3.49
C ALA A 49 2.27 -0.07 3.77
N ARG A 50 2.03 -0.49 5.01
CA ARG A 50 2.34 -1.84 5.45
C ARG A 50 1.19 -2.79 5.18
N LEU A 51 0.28 -2.42 4.26
CA LEU A 51 -0.83 -3.25 3.84
C LEU A 51 -0.34 -4.68 3.58
N LYS A 52 -0.77 -5.64 4.40
CA LYS A 52 -0.33 -7.03 4.30
C LYS A 52 -1.38 -7.90 3.61
N LYS A 53 -1.03 -9.17 3.43
CA LYS A 53 -1.92 -10.18 2.86
C LYS A 53 -3.25 -10.19 3.61
N GLY A 54 -4.34 -10.02 2.85
CA GLY A 54 -5.70 -9.99 3.38
C GLY A 54 -6.18 -8.59 3.78
N GLU A 55 -5.32 -7.58 3.82
CA GLU A 55 -5.71 -6.19 4.04
C GLU A 55 -5.86 -5.44 2.71
N VAL A 56 -6.83 -4.53 2.66
CA VAL A 56 -7.20 -3.77 1.47
C VAL A 56 -7.59 -2.35 1.82
N ILE A 57 -7.14 -1.40 1.01
CA ILE A 57 -7.61 -0.02 1.04
C ILE A 57 -8.59 0.17 -0.12
N TYR A 58 -9.85 0.44 0.20
CA TYR A 58 -10.82 0.92 -0.78
C TYR A 58 -10.84 2.43 -0.80
N LEU A 59 -10.76 3.00 -1.99
CA LEU A 59 -10.74 4.45 -2.18
C LEU A 59 -11.78 4.84 -3.21
N GLU A 60 -12.49 5.93 -2.95
CA GLU A 60 -13.50 6.41 -3.89
C GLU A 60 -13.21 7.84 -4.34
N THR A 61 -13.37 8.06 -5.64
CA THR A 61 -13.67 9.38 -6.17
C THR A 61 -15.18 9.65 -6.01
N HIS A 62 -15.70 10.73 -6.57
CA HIS A 62 -17.15 10.94 -6.61
C HIS A 62 -17.92 9.94 -7.48
N PHE A 63 -17.23 9.14 -8.31
CA PHE A 63 -17.87 8.32 -9.33
C PHE A 63 -17.39 6.87 -9.38
N ASN A 64 -16.18 6.58 -8.91
CA ASN A 64 -15.55 5.28 -9.05
C ASN A 64 -14.96 4.82 -7.72
N ARG A 65 -15.01 3.51 -7.49
CA ARG A 65 -14.31 2.84 -6.40
C ARG A 65 -13.08 2.11 -6.92
N TYR A 66 -11.98 2.27 -6.20
CA TYR A 66 -10.68 1.67 -6.45
C TYR A 66 -10.27 0.81 -5.26
N GLU A 67 -9.37 -0.11 -5.55
CA GLU A 67 -8.81 -1.06 -4.60
C GLU A 67 -7.29 -1.01 -4.71
N LEU A 68 -6.62 -0.78 -3.58
CA LEU A 68 -5.20 -1.04 -3.41
C LEU A 68 -5.06 -2.23 -2.47
N CYS A 69 -4.45 -3.32 -2.95
CA CYS A 69 -4.26 -4.54 -2.18
C CYS A 69 -2.85 -5.11 -2.33
N PHE A 70 -2.41 -5.85 -1.33
CA PHE A 70 -1.16 -6.62 -1.38
C PHE A 70 -1.29 -7.79 -2.36
N SER A 71 -0.36 -7.88 -3.32
CA SER A 71 -0.32 -8.88 -4.39
C SER A 71 0.72 -9.99 -4.12
N GLY A 72 1.65 -9.76 -3.17
CA GLY A 72 2.67 -10.73 -2.79
C GLY A 72 4.00 -10.09 -2.47
N GLU A 73 5.00 -10.92 -2.26
CA GLU A 73 6.40 -10.53 -2.15
C GLU A 73 7.13 -10.96 -3.42
N LYS A 74 8.03 -10.11 -3.94
CA LYS A 74 8.88 -10.44 -5.10
C LYS A 74 10.36 -10.22 -4.77
N PRO A 75 11.27 -11.10 -5.24
CA PRO A 75 12.70 -10.84 -5.14
C PRO A 75 13.05 -9.55 -5.87
N ARG A 76 13.77 -8.65 -5.19
CA ARG A 76 14.43 -7.49 -5.79
C ARG A 76 15.37 -8.03 -6.86
N SER A 77 15.14 -7.64 -8.10
CA SER A 77 16.08 -7.94 -9.17
C SER A 77 17.40 -7.22 -8.84
N ILE A 78 18.41 -7.98 -8.45
CA ILE A 78 19.78 -7.47 -8.30
C ILE A 78 20.27 -7.17 -9.72
N GLY A 79 20.12 -5.92 -10.17
CA GLY A 79 20.77 -5.39 -11.36
C GLY A 79 19.89 -5.17 -12.59
N SER A 80 19.69 -3.90 -12.94
CA SER A 80 19.67 -3.42 -14.33
C SER A 80 20.08 -1.94 -14.36
N ASN A 81 21.28 -1.66 -13.87
CA ASN A 81 22.11 -0.59 -14.40
C ASN A 81 23.29 -1.27 -15.12
N SER A 82 23.00 -1.96 -16.22
CA SER A 82 24.02 -2.41 -17.17
C SER A 82 24.10 -1.39 -18.30
N SER A 83 24.94 -0.39 -18.08
CA SER A 83 25.73 0.20 -19.16
C SER A 83 26.40 -0.91 -19.96
N ALA A 84 26.40 -0.74 -21.28
CA ALA A 84 27.02 -1.59 -22.28
C ALA A 84 28.38 -2.18 -21.88
N SER A 85 28.59 -3.47 -22.18
CA SER A 85 29.78 -3.97 -22.89
C SER A 85 29.63 -5.46 -23.24
N ASP A 86 29.97 -5.77 -24.48
CA ASP A 86 30.07 -7.08 -25.11
C ASP A 86 31.14 -8.00 -24.50
N LEU A 87 31.05 -9.28 -24.91
CA LEU A 87 32.08 -10.33 -25.06
C LEU A 87 32.08 -11.46 -24.01
N GLU A 88 31.61 -12.63 -24.49
CA GLU A 88 32.04 -13.99 -24.09
C GLU A 88 33.58 -14.16 -24.16
N PRO A 89 34.20 -15.02 -23.31
CA PRO A 89 34.46 -16.41 -23.73
C PRO A 89 34.49 -17.49 -22.62
N GLU A 90 34.50 -18.74 -23.09
CA GLU A 90 34.46 -20.06 -22.43
C GLU A 90 35.55 -20.44 -21.36
N LYS A 91 35.14 -21.37 -20.46
CA LYS A 91 35.84 -22.51 -19.80
C LYS A 91 37.13 -22.33 -18.97
N HIS A 92 37.13 -22.83 -17.72
CA HIS A 92 37.85 -24.03 -17.21
C HIS A 92 37.72 -24.24 -15.68
N GLN A 93 38.07 -25.45 -15.22
CA GLN A 93 37.79 -26.11 -13.93
C GLN A 93 38.74 -25.78 -12.75
N ASN A 94 38.26 -26.13 -11.54
CA ASN A 94 38.92 -26.83 -10.40
C ASN A 94 39.20 -26.12 -9.04
N ASN A 95 38.84 -26.90 -8.00
CA ASN A 95 39.32 -27.00 -6.60
C ASN A 95 38.83 -26.09 -5.44
N SER A 96 37.84 -26.65 -4.72
CA SER A 96 37.85 -27.10 -3.31
C SER A 96 38.04 -26.13 -2.11
N HIS A 97 37.14 -26.35 -1.13
CA HIS A 97 37.20 -26.13 0.32
C HIS A 97 37.04 -24.70 0.89
N HIS A 98 35.88 -24.42 1.49
CA HIS A 98 35.81 -24.04 2.90
C HIS A 98 34.39 -24.15 3.49
N HIS A 99 34.31 -24.85 4.63
CA HIS A 99 33.47 -24.58 5.80
C HIS A 99 31.94 -24.41 5.66
N LEU A 100 31.21 -25.42 6.15
CA LEU A 100 29.84 -25.24 6.63
C LEU A 100 29.84 -24.27 7.83
N GLN A 101 29.18 -23.11 7.67
CA GLN A 101 28.60 -22.39 8.80
C GLN A 101 27.14 -22.12 8.50
N ASN A 102 26.31 -22.92 9.15
CA ASN A 102 24.88 -22.73 9.34
C ASN A 102 24.65 -21.38 10.04
N GLY A 103 23.85 -20.49 9.47
CA GLY A 103 23.53 -19.23 10.15
C GLY A 103 22.97 -18.08 9.33
N ASP A 104 22.42 -18.29 8.13
CA ASP A 104 21.85 -17.18 7.35
C ASP A 104 20.38 -17.43 6.99
N ARG A 105 19.52 -17.36 8.02
CA ARG A 105 18.08 -17.18 7.85
C ARG A 105 17.68 -15.71 7.80
N GLY A 106 18.65 -14.78 7.78
CA GLY A 106 18.43 -13.33 7.88
C GLY A 106 18.65 -12.56 6.59
N ALA A 107 19.51 -13.01 5.67
CA ALA A 107 19.78 -12.28 4.43
C ALA A 107 18.63 -12.35 3.42
N MET A 108 17.90 -13.46 3.36
CA MET A 108 16.81 -13.66 2.38
C MET A 108 15.62 -12.71 2.62
N GLU A 109 15.42 -12.25 3.87
CA GLU A 109 14.33 -11.34 4.24
C GLU A 109 14.53 -9.92 3.67
N HIS A 110 15.79 -9.54 3.40
CA HIS A 110 16.13 -8.21 2.88
C HIS A 110 16.10 -8.11 1.34
N GLU A 111 15.87 -9.23 0.65
CA GLU A 111 15.76 -9.31 -0.82
C GLU A 111 14.32 -9.25 -1.32
N LEU A 112 13.33 -9.50 -0.48
CA LEU A 112 11.93 -9.48 -0.89
C LEU A 112 11.36 -8.06 -0.78
N ARG A 113 10.57 -7.66 -1.79
CA ARG A 113 9.78 -6.43 -1.75
C ARG A 113 8.30 -6.76 -1.82
N ASP A 114 7.52 -6.12 -0.96
CA ASP A 114 6.07 -6.14 -1.04
C ASP A 114 5.63 -5.50 -2.36
N VAL A 115 4.76 -6.18 -3.09
CA VAL A 115 4.13 -5.64 -4.31
C VAL A 115 2.63 -5.52 -4.14
N PHE A 116 2.09 -4.47 -4.75
CA PHE A 116 0.70 -4.08 -4.65
C PHE A 116 0.03 -4.05 -6.02
N ARG A 117 -1.29 -4.15 -5.98
CA ARG A 117 -2.16 -4.09 -7.15
C ARG A 117 -3.16 -2.95 -6.98
N TRP A 118 -3.19 -2.05 -7.94
CA TRP A 118 -4.19 -1.00 -8.07
C TRP A 118 -5.26 -1.40 -9.09
N SER A 119 -6.50 -1.50 -8.64
CA SER A 119 -7.62 -1.95 -9.46
C SER A 119 -8.82 -1.01 -9.35
N ARG A 120 -9.65 -0.96 -10.38
CA ARG A 120 -10.96 -0.29 -10.36
C ARG A 120 -12.06 -1.32 -10.16
N CYS A 121 -12.98 -1.08 -9.24
CA CYS A 121 -14.16 -1.92 -9.08
C CYS A 121 -15.08 -1.74 -10.30
N LYS A 122 -15.53 -2.84 -10.90
CA LYS A 122 -16.48 -2.79 -12.03
C LYS A 122 -17.83 -2.25 -11.60
N LYS A 123 -18.22 -2.49 -10.35
CA LYS A 123 -19.46 -2.00 -9.73
C LYS A 123 -19.19 -1.61 -8.27
N ALA A 124 -19.76 -0.49 -7.82
CA ALA A 124 -19.79 -0.16 -6.41
C ALA A 124 -20.77 -1.08 -5.69
N MET A 125 -20.30 -1.75 -4.63
CA MET A 125 -21.09 -2.72 -3.85
C MET A 125 -21.07 -2.35 -2.37
N PRO A 126 -22.15 -2.58 -1.61
CA PRO A 126 -22.13 -2.44 -0.15
C PRO A 126 -21.05 -3.32 0.49
N GLU A 127 -20.52 -2.92 1.65
CA GLU A 127 -19.47 -3.65 2.37
C GLU A 127 -19.87 -5.11 2.63
N VAL A 128 -21.13 -5.34 3.01
CA VAL A 128 -21.66 -6.70 3.27
C VAL A 128 -21.53 -7.60 2.04
N ALA A 129 -21.81 -7.08 0.85
CA ALA A 129 -21.67 -7.82 -0.40
C ALA A 129 -20.20 -8.04 -0.78
N MET A 130 -19.33 -7.07 -0.51
CA MET A 130 -17.88 -7.24 -0.72
C MET A 130 -17.32 -8.35 0.18
N ARG A 131 -17.70 -8.37 1.47
CA ARG A 131 -17.29 -9.42 2.42
C ARG A 131 -17.80 -10.80 2.03
N SER A 132 -19.02 -10.92 1.50
CA SER A 132 -19.56 -12.22 1.10
C SER A 132 -18.92 -12.79 -0.16
N ILE A 133 -18.46 -11.92 -1.07
CA ILE A 133 -17.73 -12.31 -2.28
C ILE A 133 -16.26 -12.63 -1.97
N GLY A 134 -15.65 -11.85 -1.06
CA GLY A 134 -14.25 -11.98 -0.67
C GLY A 134 -13.52 -10.63 -0.76
N ILE A 135 -12.59 -10.41 0.17
CA ILE A 135 -11.72 -9.22 0.23
C ILE A 135 -10.25 -9.70 0.22
N PRO A 136 -9.39 -9.20 -0.70
CA PRO A 136 -9.69 -8.30 -1.82
C PRO A 136 -10.71 -8.86 -2.80
N LEU A 137 -11.33 -7.98 -3.58
CA LEU A 137 -12.34 -8.41 -4.55
C LEU A 137 -11.69 -9.31 -5.62
N PRO A 138 -12.37 -10.40 -6.02
CA PRO A 138 -11.85 -11.33 -7.00
C PRO A 138 -11.77 -10.68 -8.39
N ALA A 139 -10.96 -11.24 -9.28
CA ALA A 139 -10.63 -10.68 -10.58
C ALA A 139 -11.86 -10.42 -11.47
N GLU A 140 -12.95 -11.15 -11.26
CA GLU A 140 -14.21 -10.98 -11.97
C GLU A 140 -14.89 -9.64 -11.63
N GLN A 141 -14.65 -9.09 -10.44
CA GLN A 141 -15.29 -7.87 -9.93
C GLN A 141 -14.44 -6.60 -10.14
N VAL A 142 -13.20 -6.74 -10.59
CA VAL A 142 -12.27 -5.62 -10.72
C VAL A 142 -11.56 -5.60 -12.08
N GLU A 143 -11.16 -4.42 -12.50
CA GLU A 143 -10.26 -4.19 -13.62
C GLU A 143 -8.90 -3.80 -13.05
N VAL A 144 -7.87 -4.61 -13.29
CA VAL A 144 -6.51 -4.29 -12.84
C VAL A 144 -5.97 -3.18 -13.71
N LEU A 145 -5.72 -2.02 -13.10
CA LEU A 145 -5.19 -0.85 -13.80
C LEU A 145 -3.67 -0.83 -13.76
N GLN A 146 -3.09 -1.25 -12.63
CA GLN A 146 -1.66 -1.36 -12.46
C GLN A 146 -1.35 -2.48 -11.46
N ASP A 147 -0.35 -3.29 -11.76
CA ASP A 147 0.12 -4.38 -10.92
C ASP A 147 1.63 -4.24 -10.67
N ASN A 148 2.15 -5.01 -9.72
CA ASN A 148 3.57 -5.02 -9.33
C ASN A 148 4.09 -3.67 -8.86
N LEU A 149 3.22 -2.89 -8.22
CA LEU A 149 3.55 -1.60 -7.63
C LEU A 149 4.36 -1.81 -6.36
N GLU A 150 5.46 -1.09 -6.21
CA GLU A 150 6.02 -0.86 -4.88
C GLU A 150 5.23 0.24 -4.17
N TRP A 151 5.38 0.34 -2.85
CA TRP A 151 4.66 1.37 -2.11
C TRP A 151 5.04 2.78 -2.57
N GLU A 152 6.30 2.97 -2.92
CA GLU A 152 6.89 4.21 -3.40
C GLU A 152 6.30 4.68 -4.75
N ASP A 153 5.76 3.75 -5.54
CA ASP A 153 5.09 4.04 -6.81
C ASP A 153 3.71 4.69 -6.60
N VAL A 154 3.14 4.55 -5.39
CA VAL A 154 1.86 5.13 -5.00
C VAL A 154 2.09 6.46 -4.28
N GLN A 155 1.83 7.58 -4.97
CA GLN A 155 2.09 8.91 -4.41
C GLN A 155 0.83 9.55 -3.86
N TRP A 156 0.76 9.62 -2.54
CA TRP A 156 -0.35 10.21 -1.80
C TRP A 156 -0.23 11.73 -1.73
N SER A 157 -1.34 12.43 -1.98
CA SER A 157 -1.46 13.89 -1.92
C SER A 157 -2.61 14.31 -0.97
N GLN A 158 -2.74 15.61 -0.73
CA GLN A 158 -3.81 16.15 0.11
C GLN A 158 -5.22 15.87 -0.45
N THR A 159 -5.34 15.74 -1.77
CA THR A 159 -6.61 15.64 -2.50
C THR A 159 -6.81 14.29 -3.17
N GLY A 160 -5.80 13.42 -3.20
CA GLY A 160 -5.93 12.12 -3.84
C GLY A 160 -4.67 11.29 -3.84
N VAL A 161 -4.57 10.44 -4.85
CA VAL A 161 -3.44 9.53 -5.05
C VAL A 161 -3.03 9.53 -6.51
N TRP A 162 -1.72 9.45 -6.76
CA TRP A 162 -1.14 9.27 -8.08
C TRP A 162 -0.59 7.86 -8.21
N VAL A 163 -0.99 7.16 -9.28
CA VAL A 163 -0.51 5.81 -9.61
C VAL A 163 -0.15 5.80 -11.09
N SER A 164 1.08 5.40 -11.42
CA SER A 164 1.60 5.38 -12.80
C SER A 164 1.38 6.70 -13.57
N GLY A 165 1.66 7.83 -12.91
CA GLY A 165 1.54 9.17 -13.52
C GLY A 165 0.11 9.69 -13.71
N LYS A 166 -0.91 8.96 -13.24
CA LYS A 166 -2.32 9.37 -13.28
C LYS A 166 -2.83 9.73 -11.90
N GLU A 167 -3.46 10.89 -11.77
CA GLU A 167 -4.13 11.33 -10.55
C GLU A 167 -5.55 10.75 -10.41
N TYR A 168 -5.88 10.38 -9.18
CA TYR A 168 -7.20 9.96 -8.75
C TYR A 168 -7.64 10.87 -7.59
N PRO A 169 -8.56 11.83 -7.82
CA PRO A 169 -9.03 12.75 -6.77
C PRO A 169 -9.96 12.02 -5.81
N LEU A 170 -9.49 11.79 -4.57
CA LEU A 170 -10.16 10.95 -3.60
C LEU A 170 -11.10 11.77 -2.73
N ALA A 171 -12.33 11.28 -2.60
CA ALA A 171 -13.32 11.82 -1.69
C ALA A 171 -13.39 11.00 -0.39
N ARG A 172 -13.20 9.68 -0.48
CA ARG A 172 -13.43 8.75 0.64
C ARG A 172 -12.42 7.60 0.64
N VAL A 173 -12.23 7.01 1.80
CA VAL A 173 -11.32 5.88 2.03
C VAL A 173 -11.89 4.95 3.09
N HIS A 174 -11.65 3.65 2.94
CA HIS A 174 -12.04 2.63 3.91
C HIS A 174 -11.03 1.49 3.92
N PHE A 175 -10.60 1.08 5.11
CA PHE A 175 -9.68 -0.04 5.30
C PHE A 175 -10.48 -1.26 5.68
N LEU A 176 -10.31 -2.34 4.92
CA LEU A 176 -10.96 -3.61 5.17
C LEU A 176 -9.91 -4.72 5.25
N SER A 177 -10.21 -5.73 6.06
CA SER A 177 -9.47 -6.98 6.09
C SER A 177 -10.39 -8.13 5.70
N ALA A 178 -9.81 -9.20 5.18
CA ALA A 178 -10.45 -10.51 5.17
C ALA A 178 -10.92 -10.87 6.59
N ASN A 179 -12.08 -11.53 6.68
CA ASN A 179 -12.62 -12.02 7.95
C ASN A 179 -11.81 -13.21 8.48
#